data_AF-A0A1C6BFJ9-F1
#
_entry.id   AF-A0A1C6BFJ9-F1
#
_cell.length_a   1.000
_cell.length_b   1.000
_cell.length_c   1.000
_cell.angle_alpha   90.00
_cell.angle_beta   90.00
_cell.angle_gamma   90.00
#
_symmetry.space_group_name_H-M   'P 1'
#
loop_
_entity.id
_entity.type
_entity.pdbx_description
1 polymer ?
#
loop_
_entity_poly.entity_id
_entity_poly.type
_entity_poly.pdbx_seq_one_letter_code
_entity_poly.pdbx_strand_id
1 'polypeptide(L)' 'MKKSELKELYQMKFPDYPDIVTIKQLREMLGVSRALAYRLISDGEIQVV' A
#
# COMPACT_ATOMS: atom_id res chain seq x y z
N MET A 1 -4.09 -19.15 15.20
CA MET A 1 -4.24 -18.80 13.78
C MET A 1 -2.86 -18.76 13.15
N LYS A 2 -2.65 -19.46 12.04
CA LYS A 2 -1.36 -19.49 11.32
C LYS A 2 -1.20 -18.20 10.50
N LYS A 3 0.04 -17.81 10.22
CA LYS A 3 0.35 -16.61 9.41
C LYS A 3 -0.26 -16.68 8.00
N SER A 4 -0.40 -17.89 7.43
CA SER A 4 -1.05 -18.14 6.15
C SER A 4 -2.55 -17.83 6.18
N GLU A 5 -3.25 -18.27 7.22
CA GLU A 5 -4.71 -18.04 7.39
C GLU A 5 -5.03 -16.54 7.52
N LEU A 6 -4.15 -15.77 8.17
CA LEU A 6 -4.26 -14.31 8.23
C LEU A 6 -4.16 -13.67 6.85
N LYS A 7 -3.17 -14.09 6.05
CA LYS A 7 -2.96 -13.53 4.71
C LYS A 7 -4.16 -13.81 3.80
N GLU A 8 -4.67 -15.04 3.82
CA GLU A 8 -5.85 -15.43 3.05
C GLU A 8 -7.09 -14.62 3.44
N LEU A 9 -7.31 -14.42 4.75
CA LEU A 9 -8.41 -13.60 5.24
C LEU A 9 -8.28 -12.13 4.80
N TYR A 10 -7.08 -11.56 4.88
CA TYR A 10 -6.81 -10.18 4.43
C TYR A 10 -7.09 -10.01 2.94
N GLN A 11 -6.62 -10.94 2.11
CA GLN A 11 -6.86 -10.93 0.66
C GLN A 11 -8.36 -11.09 0.33
N MET A 12 -9.10 -11.91 1.09
CA MET A 12 -10.54 -12.04 0.92
C MET A 12 -11.30 -10.77 1.35
N LYS A 13 -10.85 -10.10 2.42
CA LYS A 13 -11.52 -8.89 2.94
C LYS A 13 -11.22 -7.63 2.14
N PHE A 14 -10.03 -7.56 1.54
CA PHE A 14 -9.54 -6.38 0.82
C PHE A 14 -9.01 -6.75 -0.57
N PRO A 15 -9.87 -7.27 -1.47
CA PRO A 15 -9.43 -7.76 -2.78
C PRO A 15 -8.81 -6.67 -3.67
N ASP A 16 -9.20 -5.40 -3.47
CA ASP A 16 -8.72 -4.26 -4.26
C ASP A 16 -7.51 -3.54 -3.65
N TYR A 17 -6.97 -4.04 -2.53
CA TYR A 17 -5.80 -3.46 -1.86
C TYR A 17 -4.61 -4.41 -1.97
N PRO A 18 -3.81 -4.32 -3.05
CA PRO A 18 -2.64 -5.16 -3.21
C PRO A 18 -1.56 -4.82 -2.18
N ASP A 19 -0.76 -5.81 -1.81
CA ASP A 19 0.35 -5.65 -0.85
C ASP A 19 1.43 -4.68 -1.37
N ILE A 20 1.60 -4.59 -2.70
CA ILE A 20 2.55 -3.70 -3.37
C ILE A 20 1.76 -2.80 -4.33
N VAL A 21 1.97 -1.51 -4.21
CA VAL A 21 1.30 -0.49 -5.03
C VAL A 21 2.31 0.29 -5.87
N THR A 22 1.89 0.71 -7.06
CA THR A 22 2.62 1.71 -7.84
C THR A 22 2.40 3.12 -7.28
N ILE A 23 3.27 4.07 -7.62
CA ILE A 23 3.06 5.50 -7.26
C ILE A 23 1.71 6.03 -7.77
N LYS A 24 1.21 5.52 -8.91
CA LYS A 24 -0.11 5.90 -9.41
C LYS A 24 -1.22 5.46 -8.44
N GLN A 25 -1.22 4.18 -8.06
CA GLN A 25 -2.20 3.63 -7.12
C GLN A 25 -2.10 4.28 -5.75
N LEU A 26 -0.88 4.47 -5.22
CA LEU A 26 -0.67 5.14 -3.94
C LEU A 26 -1.32 6.53 -3.90
N ARG A 27 -1.16 7.31 -4.98
CA ARG A 27 -1.75 8.65 -5.09
C ARG A 27 -3.27 8.61 -5.15
N GLU A 28 -3.83 7.67 -5.90
CA GLU A 28 -5.28 7.50 -6.03
C GLU A 28 -5.90 7.03 -4.70
N MET A 29 -5.25 6.11 -4.00
CA MET A 29 -5.70 5.57 -2.71
C MET A 29 -5.65 6.59 -1.57
N LEU A 30 -4.58 7.39 -1.50
CA LEU A 30 -4.40 8.37 -0.43
C LEU A 30 -4.92 9.77 -0.80
N GLY A 31 -5.32 10.00 -2.05
CA GLY A 31 -5.76 11.33 -2.52
C GLY A 31 -4.63 12.37 -2.55
N VAL A 32 -3.38 11.94 -2.77
CA VAL A 32 -2.19 12.80 -2.66
C VAL A 32 -1.57 13.17 -4.02
N SER A 33 -0.89 14.31 -4.04
CA SER A 33 -0.10 14.72 -5.19
C SER A 33 1.11 13.81 -5.39
N ARG A 34 1.67 13.81 -6.60
CA ARG A 34 2.90 13.05 -6.90
C ARG A 34 4.08 13.52 -6.05
N ALA A 35 4.19 14.83 -5.83
CA ALA A 35 5.27 15.42 -5.03
C ALA A 35 5.17 14.96 -3.56
N LEU A 36 3.96 14.93 -3.00
CA LEU A 36 3.75 14.44 -1.64
C LEU A 36 4.03 12.93 -1.53
N ALA A 37 3.59 12.13 -2.51
CA ALA A 37 3.89 10.69 -2.51
C ALA A 37 5.39 10.40 -2.46
N TYR A 38 6.21 11.10 -3.26
CA TYR A 38 7.67 10.95 -3.20
C TYR A 38 8.29 11.49 -1.91
N ARG A 39 7.72 12.55 -1.34
CA ARG A 39 8.19 13.06 -0.04
C ARG A 39 7.97 12.03 1.07
N LEU A 40 6.80 11.40 1.13
CA LEU A 40 6.51 10.34 2.10
C LEU A 40 7.47 9.15 1.98
N ILE A 41 7.89 8.81 0.77
CA ILE A 41 8.91 7.77 0.54
C ILE A 41 10.29 8.25 1.03
N SER A 42 10.66 9.49 0.70
CA SER A 42 11.93 10.08 1.11
C SER A 42 12.04 10.25 2.63
N ASP A 43 10.93 10.56 3.30
CA ASP A 43 10.84 10.73 4.75
C ASP A 43 10.78 9.37 5.48
N GLY A 44 10.64 8.27 4.74
CA GLY A 44 10.58 6.90 5.29
C GLY A 44 9.20 6.48 5.81
N GLU A 45 8.19 7.33 5.67
CA GLU A 45 6.79 7.05 6.05
C GLU A 45 6.17 5.94 5.19
N ILE A 46 6.64 5.81 3.95
CA ILE A 46 6.24 4.74 3.02
C ILE A 46 7.48 3.98 2.58
N GLN A 47 7.47 2.66 2.82
CA GLN A 47 8.54 1.79 2.38
C GLN A 47 8.48 1.58 0.87
N VAL A 48 9.64 1.73 0.22
CA VAL A 48 9.87 1.31 -1.16
C VAL A 48 10.61 -0.03 -1.15
N VAL A 49 10.18 -0.94 -2.02
CA VAL A 49 10.78 -2.27 -2.25
C VAL A 49 11.42 -2.32 -3.62
#